data_AF-A0A9E8KQN0-F1
#
_entry.id   AF-A0A9E8KQN0-F1
#
_cell.length_a   1.000
_cell.length_b   1.000
_cell.length_c   1.000
_cell.angle_alpha   90.00
_cell.angle_beta   90.00
_cell.angle_gamma   90.00
#
_symmetry.space_group_name_H-M   'P 1'
#
loop_
_entity.id
_entity.type
_entity.pdbx_description
1 polymer ?
#
loop_
_entity_poly.entity_id
_entity_poly.type
_entity_poly.pdbx_seq_one_letter_code
_entity_poly.pdbx_strand_id
1 'polypeptide(L)'
;MKTRVVIQQTTYDIYPPGFDLTNAGEVIGFAQGQYLAEIFAEGVVQYNPHAAAQLSSCFHAREQISDIKQQLEDNLLTVVLPADLAKPGEVKSWMKAPSDSRPLDKEAAAKNLNNLQAASASRAGKSLGGVSTSPSRSPSIKSEVLTRKLVVEVAGRDLTRKQMLHINAYQQEYKQRLAADNDHQIPYRSLVTFSHLGPNPRKIGLAITMSGPPSPMVLPLIKAATPCLRTANKAEWDHLLIPIKPLRYCSELRDKHDAEILRDGWMYIFWKGQLWRELEVKSNSAMRDVRVSWYRSQYRFGLHPADAERTAEGHWLNSVWVPYKLENEYQLGRKGVRVVFSASQWTWDVIESLEANTDLLIQKTTSVDAISHYSSQQAFGVEQGDIDSLESSVVRMKGRDSQGMESEKKIASVYLSPVKVLQTLHVSLHDEQGVPVSNARFDVIGARGTVAQGILDEQGEAEMSVQSLDSLRITFPDFDQDLWSPAI
;
A
#
# COMPACT_ATOMS: atom_id res chain seq x y z
N MET A 1 -29.00 -10.52 -6.77
CA MET A 1 -28.99 -9.07 -6.53
C MET A 1 -28.27 -8.43 -7.71
N LYS A 2 -28.82 -7.37 -8.29
CA LYS A 2 -28.20 -6.65 -9.42
C LYS A 2 -27.23 -5.60 -8.90
N THR A 3 -26.07 -5.48 -9.54
CA THR A 3 -25.08 -4.44 -9.24
C THR A 3 -25.01 -3.48 -10.42
N ARG A 4 -25.30 -2.20 -10.18
CA ARG A 4 -25.24 -1.15 -11.22
C ARG A 4 -23.90 -0.43 -11.15
N VAL A 5 -23.26 -0.26 -12.29
CA VAL A 5 -21.96 0.41 -12.43
C VAL A 5 -22.01 1.46 -13.53
N VAL A 6 -21.26 2.54 -13.38
CA VAL A 6 -21.10 3.58 -14.41
C VAL A 6 -19.63 3.64 -14.81
N ILE A 7 -19.31 3.26 -16.04
CA ILE A 7 -17.93 3.28 -16.58
C ILE A 7 -17.94 4.29 -17.72
N GLN A 8 -17.13 5.35 -17.60
CA GLN A 8 -17.00 6.40 -18.61
C GLN A 8 -18.37 6.91 -19.12
N GLN A 9 -19.24 7.31 -18.18
CA GLN A 9 -20.60 7.83 -18.43
C GLN A 9 -21.61 6.81 -19.02
N THR A 10 -21.20 5.56 -19.25
CA THR A 10 -22.11 4.49 -19.67
C THR A 10 -22.52 3.65 -18.47
N THR A 11 -23.83 3.40 -18.31
CA THR A 11 -24.35 2.58 -17.21
C THR A 11 -24.48 1.13 -17.64
N TYR A 12 -24.01 0.21 -16.78
CA TYR A 12 -24.14 -1.23 -16.96
C TYR A 12 -24.77 -1.85 -15.73
N ASP A 13 -25.56 -2.90 -15.94
CA ASP A 13 -26.10 -3.75 -14.90
C ASP A 13 -25.41 -5.12 -14.93
N ILE A 14 -24.93 -5.57 -13.77
CA ILE A 14 -24.22 -6.83 -13.61
C ILE A 14 -25.10 -7.78 -12.79
N TYR A 15 -25.32 -8.97 -13.33
CA TYR A 15 -26.17 -10.01 -12.75
C TYR A 15 -25.36 -11.28 -12.45
N PRO A 16 -25.55 -11.92 -11.29
CA PRO A 16 -25.08 -13.28 -11.05
C PRO A 16 -25.96 -14.28 -11.82
N PRO A 17 -25.62 -15.59 -11.83
CA PRO A 17 -26.36 -16.58 -12.61
C PRO A 17 -27.79 -16.78 -12.11
N GLY A 18 -28.68 -17.26 -12.98
CA GLY A 18 -30.05 -17.64 -12.62
C GLY A 18 -31.10 -16.53 -12.74
N PHE A 19 -30.76 -15.40 -13.35
CA PHE A 19 -31.71 -14.34 -13.69
C PHE A 19 -32.23 -14.53 -15.13
N ASP A 20 -33.54 -14.34 -15.33
CA ASP A 20 -34.12 -14.19 -16.68
C ASP A 20 -33.82 -12.77 -17.19
N LEU A 21 -32.99 -12.68 -18.24
CA LEU A 21 -32.51 -11.43 -18.80
C LEU A 21 -33.21 -11.07 -20.12
N THR A 22 -34.27 -11.79 -20.52
CA THR A 22 -34.95 -11.62 -21.81
C THR A 22 -35.39 -10.17 -22.08
N ASN A 23 -35.71 -9.41 -21.02
CA ASN A 23 -36.14 -8.01 -21.12
C ASN A 23 -35.16 -7.02 -20.44
N ALA A 24 -33.95 -7.46 -20.08
CA ALA A 24 -33.02 -6.65 -19.28
C ALA A 24 -32.21 -5.64 -20.12
N GLY A 25 -32.11 -5.83 -21.43
CA GLY A 25 -31.33 -5.01 -22.35
C GLY A 25 -30.36 -5.84 -23.22
N GLU A 26 -29.32 -5.18 -23.74
CA GLU A 26 -28.29 -5.84 -24.55
C GLU A 26 -27.29 -6.57 -23.66
N VAL A 27 -27.18 -7.90 -23.78
CA VAL A 27 -26.17 -8.69 -23.07
C VAL A 27 -24.81 -8.53 -23.74
N ILE A 28 -23.78 -8.21 -22.95
CA ILE A 28 -22.40 -8.07 -23.43
C ILE A 28 -21.68 -9.40 -23.25
N GLY A 29 -21.23 -10.00 -24.36
CA GLY A 29 -20.51 -11.28 -24.34
C GLY A 29 -19.00 -11.12 -24.18
N PHE A 30 -18.41 -11.88 -23.24
CA PHE A 30 -16.96 -11.89 -22.99
C PHE A 30 -16.27 -13.22 -23.38
N ALA A 31 -17.04 -14.24 -23.75
CA ALA A 31 -16.57 -15.62 -23.97
C ALA A 31 -15.53 -15.81 -25.09
N GLN A 32 -15.22 -14.80 -25.89
CA GLN A 32 -14.26 -14.86 -27.00
C GLN A 32 -13.17 -13.77 -26.95
N GLY A 33 -13.12 -12.95 -25.89
CA GLY A 33 -12.20 -11.82 -25.82
C GLY A 33 -11.68 -11.58 -24.40
N GLN A 34 -10.64 -12.31 -23.99
CA GLN A 34 -9.99 -12.14 -22.67
C GLN A 34 -9.60 -10.68 -22.39
N TYR A 35 -9.19 -9.97 -23.43
CA TYR A 35 -8.83 -8.55 -23.37
C TYR A 35 -10.05 -7.66 -23.05
N LEU A 36 -11.25 -8.00 -23.54
CA LEU A 36 -12.48 -7.25 -23.27
C LEU A 36 -12.94 -7.43 -21.82
N ALA A 37 -12.80 -8.65 -21.28
CA ALA A 37 -13.15 -8.96 -19.89
C ALA A 37 -12.22 -8.23 -18.92
N GLU A 38 -10.93 -8.16 -19.26
CA GLU A 38 -9.92 -7.45 -18.47
C GLU A 38 -10.19 -5.93 -18.45
N ILE A 39 -10.38 -5.29 -19.60
CA ILE A 39 -10.70 -3.85 -19.65
C ILE A 39 -12.00 -3.56 -18.89
N PHE A 40 -13.03 -4.40 -19.03
CA PHE A 40 -14.28 -4.19 -18.30
C PHE A 40 -14.07 -4.32 -16.78
N ALA A 41 -13.34 -5.34 -16.32
CA ALA A 41 -13.02 -5.54 -14.91
C ALA A 41 -12.19 -4.36 -14.35
N GLU A 42 -11.23 -3.84 -15.11
CA GLU A 42 -10.49 -2.62 -14.80
C GLU A 42 -11.42 -1.42 -14.66
N GLY A 43 -12.34 -1.22 -15.60
CA GLY A 43 -13.34 -0.15 -15.54
C GLY A 43 -14.25 -0.26 -14.31
N VAL A 44 -14.66 -1.48 -13.94
CA VAL A 44 -15.46 -1.70 -12.72
C VAL A 44 -14.66 -1.32 -11.47
N VAL A 45 -13.41 -1.78 -11.35
CA VAL A 45 -12.54 -1.48 -10.21
C VAL A 45 -12.21 0.01 -10.10
N GLN A 46 -11.98 0.66 -11.24
CA GLN A 46 -11.58 2.06 -11.33
C GLN A 46 -12.75 3.02 -11.04
N TYR A 47 -13.87 2.84 -11.73
CA TYR A 47 -14.99 3.79 -11.67
C TYR A 47 -16.03 3.41 -10.62
N ASN A 48 -16.07 2.14 -10.20
CA ASN A 48 -17.09 1.62 -9.28
C ASN A 48 -16.47 0.73 -8.19
N PRO A 49 -15.52 1.23 -7.39
CA PRO A 49 -14.77 0.41 -6.43
C PRO A 49 -15.65 -0.28 -5.38
N HIS A 50 -16.81 0.31 -5.04
CA HIS A 50 -17.79 -0.34 -4.16
C HIS A 50 -18.46 -1.55 -4.84
N ALA A 51 -18.82 -1.42 -6.13
CA ALA A 51 -19.35 -2.53 -6.90
C ALA A 51 -18.27 -3.60 -7.12
N ALA A 52 -17.03 -3.20 -7.39
CA ALA A 52 -15.91 -4.13 -7.50
C ALA A 52 -15.71 -4.95 -6.22
N ALA A 53 -15.80 -4.31 -5.04
CA ALA A 53 -15.74 -4.99 -3.76
C ALA A 53 -16.95 -5.91 -3.46
N GLN A 54 -18.07 -5.73 -4.17
CA GLN A 54 -19.23 -6.64 -4.10
C GLN A 54 -19.11 -7.82 -5.08
N LEU A 55 -18.47 -7.60 -6.21
CA LEU A 55 -18.33 -8.57 -7.30
C LEU A 55 -17.07 -9.43 -7.15
N SER A 56 -16.08 -8.96 -6.40
CA SER A 56 -14.85 -9.68 -6.12
C SER A 56 -14.72 -10.07 -4.65
N SER A 57 -14.17 -11.26 -4.42
CA SER A 57 -13.72 -11.72 -3.11
C SER A 57 -12.37 -11.11 -2.68
N CYS A 58 -11.69 -10.43 -3.61
CA CYS A 58 -10.41 -9.79 -3.45
C CYS A 58 -10.54 -8.31 -3.05
N PHE A 59 -9.46 -7.76 -2.48
CA PHE A 59 -9.44 -6.38 -1.97
C PHE A 59 -8.40 -5.50 -2.66
N HIS A 60 -7.43 -6.12 -3.34
CA HIS A 60 -6.43 -5.40 -4.12
C HIS A 60 -6.95 -5.22 -5.54
N ALA A 61 -6.86 -4.00 -6.06
CA ALA A 61 -7.35 -3.67 -7.40
C ALA A 61 -6.92 -4.70 -8.46
N ARG A 62 -5.63 -5.10 -8.47
CA ARG A 62 -5.11 -6.11 -9.42
C ARG A 62 -5.74 -7.51 -9.26
N GLU A 63 -5.98 -7.94 -8.03
CA GLU A 63 -6.63 -9.22 -7.76
C GLU A 63 -8.14 -9.15 -8.03
N GLN A 64 -8.77 -7.99 -7.77
CA GLN A 64 -10.17 -7.73 -8.11
C GLN A 64 -10.39 -7.73 -9.62
N ILE A 65 -9.47 -7.12 -10.37
CA ILE A 65 -9.47 -7.16 -11.83
C ILE A 65 -9.41 -8.62 -12.29
N SER A 66 -8.45 -9.39 -11.77
CA SER A 66 -8.30 -10.81 -12.13
C SER A 66 -9.52 -11.66 -11.77
N ASP A 67 -10.11 -11.46 -10.60
CA ASP A 67 -11.27 -12.22 -10.11
C ASP A 67 -12.54 -11.86 -10.89
N ILE A 68 -12.82 -10.58 -11.10
CA ILE A 68 -13.97 -10.11 -11.89
C ILE A 68 -13.81 -10.56 -13.35
N LYS A 69 -12.61 -10.46 -13.93
CA LYS A 69 -12.29 -10.98 -15.26
C LYS A 69 -12.62 -12.46 -15.36
N GLN A 70 -12.11 -13.27 -14.43
CA GLN A 70 -12.33 -14.72 -14.44
C GLN A 70 -13.83 -15.06 -14.32
N GLN A 71 -14.56 -14.38 -13.42
CA GLN A 71 -16.00 -14.58 -13.27
C GLN A 71 -16.81 -14.19 -14.52
N LEU A 72 -16.36 -13.18 -15.28
CA LEU A 72 -16.97 -12.82 -16.57
C LEU A 72 -16.68 -13.86 -17.65
N GLU A 73 -15.45 -14.38 -17.70
CA GLU A 73 -15.03 -15.43 -18.65
C GLU A 73 -15.76 -16.77 -18.38
N ASP A 74 -15.95 -17.11 -17.10
CA ASP A 74 -16.65 -18.33 -16.67
C ASP A 74 -18.18 -18.21 -16.73
N ASN A 75 -18.72 -17.08 -17.21
CA ASN A 75 -20.15 -16.76 -17.25
C ASN A 75 -20.83 -16.81 -15.86
N LEU A 76 -20.06 -16.58 -14.79
CA LEU A 76 -20.57 -16.42 -13.43
C LEU A 76 -21.11 -15.00 -13.19
N LEU A 77 -20.72 -14.03 -14.02
CA LEU A 77 -21.31 -12.70 -14.08
C LEU A 77 -21.78 -12.40 -15.50
N THR A 78 -22.98 -11.85 -15.63
CA THR A 78 -23.54 -11.38 -16.91
C THR A 78 -23.69 -9.87 -16.87
N VAL A 79 -23.11 -9.18 -17.85
CA VAL A 79 -23.20 -7.73 -17.99
C VAL A 79 -24.25 -7.37 -19.02
N VAL A 80 -25.13 -6.44 -18.67
CA VAL A 80 -26.22 -5.96 -19.51
C VAL A 80 -26.14 -4.45 -19.64
N LEU A 81 -26.24 -3.96 -20.87
CA LEU A 81 -26.55 -2.55 -21.15
C LEU A 81 -28.07 -2.38 -21.09
N PRO A 82 -28.61 -1.61 -20.13
CA PRO A 82 -30.06 -1.50 -19.94
C PRO A 82 -30.80 -0.95 -21.16
N ALA A 83 -31.98 -1.50 -21.47
CA ALA A 83 -32.77 -1.16 -22.65
C ALA A 83 -33.22 0.32 -22.71
N ASP A 84 -33.33 0.99 -21.57
CA ASP A 84 -33.65 2.41 -21.43
C ASP A 84 -32.49 3.36 -21.80
N LEU A 85 -31.29 2.82 -22.00
CA LEU A 85 -30.05 3.58 -22.25
C LEU A 85 -29.31 3.17 -23.53
N ALA A 86 -29.75 2.11 -24.22
CA ALA A 86 -29.14 1.65 -25.46
C ALA A 86 -29.58 2.53 -26.65
N LYS A 87 -28.67 3.40 -27.14
CA LYS A 87 -28.84 4.03 -28.47
C LYS A 87 -28.44 3.02 -29.55
N PRO A 88 -29.24 2.81 -30.62
CA PRO A 88 -28.88 1.87 -31.68
C PRO A 88 -27.62 2.34 -32.43
N GLY A 89 -26.57 1.52 -32.44
CA GLY A 89 -25.43 1.66 -33.37
C GLY A 89 -24.15 2.30 -32.81
N GLU A 90 -24.07 2.63 -31.53
CA GLU A 90 -22.82 3.16 -30.95
C GLU A 90 -21.87 1.99 -30.60
N VAL A 91 -20.97 1.68 -31.53
CA VAL A 91 -19.87 0.74 -31.27
C VAL A 91 -18.97 1.37 -30.22
N LYS A 92 -18.93 0.75 -29.03
CA LYS A 92 -18.22 1.20 -27.82
C LYS A 92 -16.72 1.28 -28.12
N SER A 93 -16.23 2.47 -28.50
CA SER A 93 -14.87 2.66 -29.06
C SER A 93 -13.76 2.23 -28.08
N TRP A 94 -14.02 2.34 -26.77
CA TRP A 94 -13.10 1.93 -25.71
C TRP A 94 -12.97 0.40 -25.53
N MET A 95 -13.92 -0.39 -26.07
CA MET A 95 -13.83 -1.86 -26.09
C MET A 95 -13.02 -2.37 -27.29
N LYS A 96 -12.53 -1.52 -28.18
CA LYS A 96 -11.64 -1.96 -29.26
C LYS A 96 -10.20 -1.91 -28.77
N ALA A 97 -9.47 -3.01 -28.90
CA ALA A 97 -8.03 -3.03 -28.62
C ALA A 97 -7.28 -1.96 -29.43
N PRO A 98 -6.18 -1.40 -28.89
CA PRO A 98 -5.25 -0.61 -29.70
C PRO A 98 -4.84 -1.43 -30.92
N SER A 99 -4.88 -0.83 -32.10
CA SER A 99 -4.69 -1.50 -33.39
C SER A 99 -3.26 -1.94 -33.69
N ASP A 100 -2.44 -2.22 -32.68
CA ASP A 100 -1.04 -2.64 -32.83
C ASP A 100 -0.75 -3.90 -32.00
N SER A 101 -1.23 -5.04 -32.48
CA SER A 101 -0.59 -6.33 -32.22
C SER A 101 -0.71 -7.21 -33.47
N ARG A 102 0.45 -7.63 -33.99
CA ARG A 102 0.57 -8.48 -35.18
C ARG A 102 -0.07 -9.86 -34.91
N PRO A 103 -0.64 -10.52 -35.93
CA PRO A 103 -1.48 -11.69 -35.73
C PRO A 103 -0.63 -12.91 -35.35
N LEU A 104 -0.94 -13.51 -34.21
CA LEU A 104 -0.61 -14.91 -33.94
C LEU A 104 -1.59 -15.79 -34.72
N ASP A 105 -1.03 -16.77 -35.43
CA ASP A 105 -1.67 -17.63 -36.42
C ASP A 105 -2.99 -18.28 -35.94
N LYS A 106 -4.05 -18.09 -36.75
CA LYS A 106 -5.43 -18.56 -36.53
C LYS A 106 -5.69 -19.99 -37.00
N GLU A 107 -4.74 -20.92 -36.91
CA GLU A 107 -4.93 -22.29 -37.43
C GLU A 107 -4.85 -23.44 -36.42
N ALA A 108 -4.69 -23.17 -35.11
CA ALA A 108 -4.60 -24.23 -34.11
C ALA A 108 -5.86 -24.44 -33.23
N ALA A 109 -6.83 -23.51 -33.21
CA ALA A 109 -7.96 -23.58 -32.28
C ALA A 109 -9.23 -24.26 -32.84
N ALA A 110 -9.26 -24.61 -34.12
CA ALA A 110 -10.47 -25.10 -34.80
C ALA A 110 -10.62 -26.64 -34.87
N LYS A 111 -10.02 -27.40 -33.95
CA LYS A 111 -10.05 -28.89 -34.02
C LYS A 111 -10.49 -29.67 -32.77
N ASN A 112 -10.99 -29.03 -31.71
CA ASN A 112 -11.46 -29.77 -30.51
C ASN A 112 -12.91 -29.50 -30.10
N LEU A 113 -13.79 -29.21 -31.07
CA LEU A 113 -15.24 -29.08 -30.84
C LEU A 113 -16.07 -30.11 -31.63
N ASN A 114 -15.58 -31.34 -31.72
CA ASN A 114 -16.33 -32.48 -32.25
C ASN A 114 -15.95 -33.74 -31.47
N ASN A 115 -16.47 -33.86 -30.25
CA ASN A 115 -16.75 -35.13 -29.58
C ASN A 115 -17.34 -34.81 -28.20
N LEU A 116 -18.69 -34.79 -28.12
CA LEU A 116 -19.53 -35.23 -27.00
C LEU A 116 -20.97 -34.72 -27.21
N GLN A 117 -21.61 -35.22 -28.26
CA GLN A 117 -23.07 -35.33 -28.33
C GLN A 117 -23.41 -36.75 -28.79
N ALA A 118 -23.52 -37.68 -27.83
CA ALA A 118 -24.30 -38.90 -27.96
C ALA A 118 -24.51 -39.53 -26.58
N ALA A 119 -25.73 -40.02 -26.36
CA ALA A 119 -26.27 -40.66 -25.17
C ALA A 119 -26.58 -39.73 -23.98
N SER A 120 -27.78 -39.62 -23.44
CA SER A 120 -29.07 -40.26 -23.74
C SER A 120 -30.08 -39.72 -22.75
N ALA A 121 -31.24 -39.32 -23.24
CA ALA A 121 -32.43 -38.99 -22.46
C ALA A 121 -33.16 -40.25 -21.98
N SER A 122 -33.68 -40.23 -20.75
CA SER A 122 -35.00 -40.72 -20.29
C SER A 122 -35.02 -40.64 -18.75
N ARG A 123 -36.10 -40.34 -18.01
CA ARG A 123 -37.51 -40.59 -18.24
C ARG A 123 -38.32 -39.76 -17.22
N ALA A 124 -39.45 -39.20 -17.65
CA ALA A 124 -40.42 -38.52 -16.81
C ALA A 124 -41.34 -39.50 -16.07
N GLY A 125 -41.92 -39.08 -14.93
CA GLY A 125 -43.00 -39.82 -14.29
C GLY A 125 -43.58 -39.26 -12.97
N LYS A 126 -44.64 -38.45 -13.11
CA LYS A 126 -45.88 -38.35 -12.30
C LYS A 126 -45.92 -37.67 -10.91
N SER A 127 -47.10 -37.07 -10.70
CA SER A 127 -47.55 -36.16 -9.65
C SER A 127 -48.41 -36.82 -8.57
N LEU A 128 -48.55 -36.11 -7.43
CA LEU A 128 -49.76 -35.75 -6.65
C LEU A 128 -49.59 -35.90 -5.14
N GLY A 129 -50.07 -34.90 -4.39
CA GLY A 129 -50.43 -35.02 -2.97
C GLY A 129 -49.95 -33.85 -2.12
N GLY A 130 -50.82 -32.87 -1.87
CA GLY A 130 -50.58 -31.81 -0.89
C GLY A 130 -51.03 -32.18 0.51
N VAL A 131 -50.36 -31.62 1.53
CA VAL A 131 -50.91 -31.35 2.87
C VAL A 131 -50.30 -30.06 3.41
N SER A 132 -51.18 -29.20 3.91
CA SER A 132 -50.91 -27.97 4.66
C SER A 132 -50.72 -28.29 6.15
N THR A 133 -49.64 -27.80 6.76
CA THR A 133 -49.57 -27.47 8.20
C THR A 133 -48.53 -26.38 8.46
N SER A 134 -48.91 -25.43 9.31
CA SER A 134 -48.32 -24.12 9.67
C SER A 134 -46.91 -24.17 10.34
N PRO A 135 -46.26 -23.01 10.62
CA PRO A 135 -44.80 -22.86 10.57
C PRO A 135 -44.11 -23.34 11.86
N SER A 136 -43.28 -24.39 11.74
CA SER A 136 -42.31 -24.71 12.80
C SER A 136 -41.09 -23.81 12.64
N ARG A 137 -40.90 -22.90 13.60
CA ARG A 137 -39.64 -22.23 13.96
C ARG A 137 -38.41 -23.01 13.46
N SER A 138 -37.72 -22.47 12.47
CA SER A 138 -36.37 -22.92 12.12
C SER A 138 -35.47 -22.70 13.35
N PRO A 139 -34.64 -23.69 13.74
CA PRO A 139 -33.79 -23.56 14.92
C PRO A 139 -32.73 -22.49 14.67
N SER A 140 -32.60 -21.57 15.62
CA SER A 140 -31.42 -20.71 15.75
C SER A 140 -30.18 -21.61 15.77
N ILE A 141 -29.36 -21.55 14.73
CA ILE A 141 -27.99 -22.09 14.79
C ILE A 141 -27.30 -21.33 15.93
N LYS A 142 -26.89 -22.10 16.94
CA LYS A 142 -26.53 -21.66 18.28
C LYS A 142 -25.33 -20.71 18.26
N SER A 143 -25.35 -19.72 19.15
CA SER A 143 -24.24 -18.82 19.50
C SER A 143 -22.98 -19.50 20.05
N GLU A 144 -22.89 -20.84 20.01
CA GLU A 144 -21.78 -21.66 20.54
C GLU A 144 -20.49 -21.58 19.70
N VAL A 145 -20.53 -21.06 18.46
CA VAL A 145 -19.36 -21.03 17.55
C VAL A 145 -18.48 -19.79 17.73
N LEU A 146 -18.98 -18.71 18.36
CA LEU A 146 -18.29 -17.41 18.47
C LEU A 146 -17.50 -17.23 19.78
N THR A 147 -16.73 -18.25 20.15
CA THR A 147 -15.97 -18.31 21.41
C THR A 147 -14.51 -17.86 21.26
N ARG A 148 -14.13 -17.32 20.11
CA ARG A 148 -12.75 -16.87 19.84
C ARG A 148 -12.61 -15.36 19.82
N LYS A 149 -11.35 -14.93 19.92
CA LYS A 149 -10.93 -13.54 19.81
C LYS A 149 -9.66 -13.42 18.97
N LEU A 150 -9.47 -12.25 18.41
CA LEU A 150 -8.23 -11.86 17.77
C LEU A 150 -7.71 -10.62 18.49
N VAL A 151 -6.45 -10.65 18.89
CA VAL A 151 -5.84 -9.59 19.67
C VAL A 151 -4.61 -9.07 18.94
N VAL A 152 -4.53 -7.75 18.82
CA VAL A 152 -3.32 -7.05 18.39
C VAL A 152 -2.85 -6.20 19.56
N GLU A 153 -1.60 -6.41 19.95
CA GLU A 153 -0.93 -5.57 20.93
C GLU A 153 -0.44 -4.29 20.27
N VAL A 154 -0.60 -3.18 20.97
CA VAL A 154 -0.02 -1.90 20.58
C VAL A 154 0.82 -1.42 21.75
N ALA A 155 2.11 -1.20 21.52
CA ALA A 155 3.01 -0.69 22.55
C ALA A 155 2.54 0.69 23.04
N GLY A 156 2.71 0.95 24.33
CA GLY A 156 2.32 2.21 24.95
C GLY A 156 0.90 2.24 25.49
N ARG A 157 0.54 3.40 26.05
CA ARG A 157 -0.72 3.66 26.76
C ARG A 157 -1.30 5.00 26.39
N ASP A 158 -2.58 5.14 26.71
CA ASP A 158 -3.35 6.37 26.49
C ASP A 158 -3.33 6.77 25.00
N LEU A 159 -3.34 5.76 24.12
CA LEU A 159 -3.16 5.92 22.68
C LEU A 159 -4.36 6.65 22.05
N THR A 160 -4.07 7.42 21.00
CA THR A 160 -5.10 8.15 20.28
C THR A 160 -6.11 7.21 19.60
N ARG A 161 -7.40 7.59 19.65
CA ARG A 161 -8.47 6.88 18.91
C ARG A 161 -8.56 7.25 17.42
N LYS A 162 -7.60 8.04 16.93
CA LYS A 162 -7.50 8.45 15.51
C LYS A 162 -6.90 7.37 14.61
N GLN A 163 -6.17 6.41 15.20
CA GLN A 163 -5.71 5.20 14.52
C GLN A 163 -6.46 4.01 15.13
N MET A 164 -7.06 3.19 14.27
CA MET A 164 -7.86 2.03 14.68
C MET A 164 -7.46 0.82 13.86
N LEU A 165 -7.76 -0.39 14.34
CA LEU A 165 -7.64 -1.59 13.53
C LEU A 165 -9.01 -2.03 13.03
N HIS A 166 -9.00 -2.61 11.83
CA HIS A 166 -10.17 -3.11 11.14
C HIS A 166 -9.98 -4.58 10.77
N ILE A 167 -11.02 -5.38 10.99
CA ILE A 167 -11.14 -6.74 10.43
C ILE A 167 -12.31 -6.83 9.46
N ASN A 168 -12.11 -7.54 8.35
CA ASN A 168 -13.14 -7.77 7.33
C ASN A 168 -14.30 -8.60 7.87
N ALA A 169 -15.51 -8.47 7.32
CA ALA A 169 -16.59 -9.42 7.60
C ALA A 169 -16.26 -10.81 7.04
N TYR A 170 -16.80 -11.87 7.66
CA TYR A 170 -16.71 -13.23 7.16
C TYR A 170 -18.00 -14.00 7.49
N GLN A 171 -18.74 -14.43 6.47
CA GLN A 171 -20.03 -15.10 6.63
C GLN A 171 -20.98 -14.31 7.56
N GLN A 172 -21.33 -14.86 8.74
CA GLN A 172 -22.20 -14.24 9.74
C GLN A 172 -21.46 -13.29 10.70
N GLU A 173 -20.12 -13.24 10.64
CA GLU A 173 -19.30 -12.38 11.49
C GLU A 173 -19.15 -10.99 10.86
N TYR A 174 -19.62 -9.97 11.56
CA TYR A 174 -19.56 -8.59 11.08
C TYR A 174 -18.12 -8.07 11.01
N LYS A 175 -17.92 -7.09 10.12
CA LYS A 175 -16.72 -6.25 10.14
C LYS A 175 -16.64 -5.52 11.48
N GLN A 176 -15.46 -5.42 12.05
CA GLN A 176 -15.23 -4.68 13.29
C GLN A 176 -14.13 -3.65 13.08
N ARG A 177 -14.27 -2.50 13.72
CA ARG A 177 -13.27 -1.43 13.72
C ARG A 177 -13.13 -0.91 15.15
N LEU A 178 -11.98 -1.09 15.75
CA LEU A 178 -11.74 -0.85 17.17
C LEU A 178 -10.46 -0.03 17.38
N ALA A 179 -10.50 0.86 18.37
CA ALA A 179 -9.30 1.53 18.88
C ALA A 179 -8.56 0.61 19.86
N ALA A 180 -7.33 0.99 20.21
CA ALA A 180 -6.60 0.33 21.29
C ALA A 180 -7.11 0.83 22.65
N ASP A 181 -7.33 -0.10 23.57
CA ASP A 181 -7.64 0.20 24.96
C ASP A 181 -6.48 -0.27 25.85
N ASN A 182 -6.19 0.49 26.91
CA ASN A 182 -5.11 0.17 27.85
C ASN A 182 -5.27 -1.25 28.41
N ASP A 183 -4.18 -2.04 28.44
CA ASP A 183 -4.20 -3.29 29.17
C ASP A 183 -4.20 -2.99 30.67
N HIS A 184 -5.21 -3.48 31.39
CA HIS A 184 -5.34 -3.27 32.84
C HIS A 184 -4.42 -4.18 33.66
N GLN A 185 -3.91 -5.27 33.07
CA GLN A 185 -3.00 -6.20 33.72
C GLN A 185 -1.53 -5.83 33.44
N ILE A 186 -1.26 -5.21 32.29
CA ILE A 186 0.09 -4.95 31.82
C ILE A 186 0.31 -3.45 31.56
N PRO A 187 1.16 -2.76 32.36
CA PRO A 187 1.19 -1.30 32.45
C PRO A 187 2.02 -0.61 31.34
N TYR A 188 2.42 -1.30 30.29
CA TYR A 188 3.22 -0.74 29.20
C TYR A 188 2.59 -0.92 27.81
N ARG A 189 1.45 -1.61 27.72
CA ARG A 189 0.78 -1.89 26.45
C ARG A 189 -0.70 -1.54 26.46
N SER A 190 -1.24 -1.47 25.25
CA SER A 190 -2.65 -1.41 24.93
C SER A 190 -3.02 -2.59 24.02
N LEU A 191 -4.29 -2.99 24.02
CA LEU A 191 -4.80 -4.10 23.22
C LEU A 191 -5.94 -3.64 22.34
N VAL A 192 -5.96 -4.11 21.09
CA VAL A 192 -7.15 -4.13 20.25
C VAL A 192 -7.68 -5.56 20.24
N THR A 193 -8.84 -5.79 20.87
CA THR A 193 -9.42 -7.13 21.00
C THR A 193 -10.73 -7.24 20.21
N PHE A 194 -10.66 -7.93 19.08
CA PHE A 194 -11.83 -8.33 18.32
C PHE A 194 -12.42 -9.59 18.93
N SER A 195 -13.67 -9.52 19.38
CA SER A 195 -14.35 -10.63 20.06
C SER A 195 -15.48 -11.20 19.22
N HIS A 196 -16.08 -12.29 19.69
CA HIS A 196 -17.21 -12.96 19.03
C HIS A 196 -16.83 -13.46 17.63
N LEU A 197 -15.67 -14.11 17.53
CA LEU A 197 -15.16 -14.64 16.28
C LEU A 197 -15.29 -16.17 16.23
N GLY A 198 -15.41 -16.70 15.02
CA GLY A 198 -15.22 -18.13 14.72
C GLY A 198 -13.74 -18.51 14.59
N PRO A 199 -13.42 -19.75 14.17
CA PRO A 199 -12.04 -20.20 13.95
C PRO A 199 -11.43 -19.67 12.65
N ASN A 200 -12.22 -19.04 11.78
CA ASN A 200 -11.80 -18.69 10.43
C ASN A 200 -10.79 -17.53 10.42
N PRO A 201 -9.73 -17.59 9.59
CA PRO A 201 -8.78 -16.51 9.46
C PRO A 201 -9.42 -15.18 9.03
N ARG A 202 -8.87 -14.07 9.54
CA ARG A 202 -9.34 -12.70 9.25
C ARG A 202 -8.21 -11.84 8.69
N LYS A 203 -8.56 -10.96 7.77
CA LYS A 203 -7.68 -9.88 7.31
C LYS A 203 -7.68 -8.79 8.36
N ILE A 204 -6.51 -8.27 8.71
CA ILE A 204 -6.36 -7.12 9.62
C ILE A 204 -5.74 -5.98 8.82
N GLY A 205 -6.29 -4.79 9.00
CA GLY A 205 -5.73 -3.56 8.46
C GLY A 205 -5.75 -2.41 9.46
N LEU A 206 -4.85 -1.45 9.26
CA LEU A 206 -4.83 -0.18 9.97
C LEU A 206 -5.81 0.78 9.29
N ALA A 207 -6.87 1.16 10.01
CA ALA A 207 -7.88 2.09 9.55
C ALA A 207 -7.49 3.52 9.90
N ILE A 208 -7.29 4.34 8.88
CA ILE A 208 -7.01 5.77 8.97
C ILE A 208 -8.26 6.54 8.55
N THR A 209 -8.75 7.41 9.42
CA THR A 209 -9.88 8.29 9.10
C THR A 209 -9.43 9.34 8.08
N MET A 210 -10.20 9.47 7.00
CA MET A 210 -9.96 10.41 5.91
C MET A 210 -11.07 11.46 5.86
N SER A 211 -10.75 12.68 5.43
CA SER A 211 -11.72 13.76 5.22
C SER A 211 -12.65 13.49 4.03
N GLY A 212 -12.16 12.85 2.98
CA GLY A 212 -12.95 12.44 1.80
C GLY A 212 -13.35 10.96 1.80
N PRO A 213 -14.37 10.55 1.02
CA PRO A 213 -14.65 9.15 0.76
C PRO A 213 -13.60 8.52 -0.19
N PRO A 214 -13.33 7.21 -0.08
CA PRO A 214 -13.82 6.30 0.95
C PRO A 214 -13.12 6.54 2.30
N SER A 215 -13.88 6.56 3.39
CA SER A 215 -13.35 6.72 4.75
C SER A 215 -13.90 5.59 5.64
N PRO A 216 -13.06 4.83 6.36
CA PRO A 216 -11.61 5.02 6.49
C PRO A 216 -10.83 4.49 5.27
N MET A 217 -9.61 4.98 5.08
CA MET A 217 -8.59 4.27 4.30
C MET A 217 -8.07 3.10 5.14
N VAL A 218 -8.01 1.90 4.58
CA VAL A 218 -7.52 0.71 5.31
C VAL A 218 -6.20 0.27 4.70
N LEU A 219 -5.11 0.40 5.47
CA LEU A 219 -3.79 -0.09 5.11
C LEU A 219 -3.66 -1.56 5.51
N PRO A 220 -3.41 -2.49 4.57
CA PRO A 220 -3.29 -3.92 4.89
C PRO A 220 -2.11 -4.20 5.82
N LEU A 221 -2.33 -5.04 6.84
CA LEU A 221 -1.28 -5.52 7.76
C LEU A 221 -1.11 -7.03 7.65
N ILE A 222 -2.21 -7.78 7.82
CA ILE A 222 -2.19 -9.25 7.87
C ILE A 222 -3.27 -9.82 6.95
N LYS A 223 -2.90 -10.84 6.17
CA LYS A 223 -3.79 -11.46 5.18
C LYS A 223 -4.71 -12.53 5.77
N ALA A 224 -4.24 -13.28 6.77
CA ALA A 224 -4.97 -14.45 7.30
C ALA A 224 -4.66 -14.71 8.78
N ALA A 225 -4.96 -13.76 9.67
CA ALA A 225 -4.75 -13.91 11.10
C ALA A 225 -5.77 -14.87 11.72
N THR A 226 -5.29 -15.88 12.45
CA THR A 226 -6.13 -16.93 13.02
C THR A 226 -6.61 -16.56 14.42
N PRO A 227 -7.94 -16.50 14.68
CA PRO A 227 -8.46 -16.22 16.01
C PRO A 227 -8.08 -17.28 17.05
N CYS A 228 -7.66 -16.82 18.23
CA CYS A 228 -7.35 -17.64 19.39
C CYS A 228 -8.57 -17.84 20.30
N LEU A 229 -8.48 -18.75 21.28
CA LEU A 229 -9.53 -18.92 22.28
C LEU A 229 -9.74 -17.63 23.09
N ARG A 230 -11.00 -17.30 23.44
CA ARG A 230 -11.32 -16.10 24.23
C ARG A 230 -10.56 -16.01 25.55
N THR A 231 -10.27 -17.15 26.17
CA THR A 231 -9.52 -17.27 27.43
C THR A 231 -8.00 -17.09 27.28
N ALA A 232 -7.47 -17.11 26.06
CA ALA A 232 -6.03 -16.96 25.84
C ALA A 232 -5.51 -15.63 26.40
N ASN A 233 -4.40 -15.68 27.11
CA ASN A 233 -3.64 -14.52 27.54
C ASN A 233 -2.16 -14.77 27.23
N LYS A 234 -1.44 -13.72 26.85
CA LYS A 234 -0.03 -13.81 26.46
C LYS A 234 0.75 -12.65 27.08
N ALA A 235 1.98 -12.95 27.52
CA ALA A 235 2.93 -11.92 27.94
C ALA A 235 3.24 -10.93 26.80
N GLU A 236 3.28 -11.44 25.57
CA GLU A 236 3.37 -10.66 24.33
C GLU A 236 2.52 -11.33 23.25
N TRP A 237 1.72 -10.56 22.51
CA TRP A 237 0.85 -11.11 21.46
C TRP A 237 1.58 -11.36 20.13
N ASP A 238 0.97 -12.19 19.26
CA ASP A 238 1.56 -12.59 17.97
C ASP A 238 1.58 -11.44 16.93
N HIS A 239 0.72 -10.45 17.15
CA HIS A 239 0.59 -9.24 16.34
C HIS A 239 0.84 -8.04 17.25
N LEU A 240 1.84 -7.25 16.91
CA LEU A 240 2.37 -6.15 17.71
C LEU A 240 2.70 -4.97 16.80
N LEU A 241 2.06 -3.84 17.07
CA LEU A 241 2.35 -2.54 16.46
C LEU A 241 3.03 -1.62 17.47
N ILE A 242 3.96 -0.80 17.01
CA ILE A 242 4.65 0.18 17.84
C ILE A 242 4.31 1.58 17.33
N PRO A 243 3.69 2.44 18.14
CA PRO A 243 3.57 3.87 17.82
C PRO A 243 4.94 4.53 17.86
N ILE A 244 5.26 5.28 16.81
CA ILE A 244 6.48 6.09 16.71
C ILE A 244 6.15 7.57 16.61
N LYS A 245 6.90 8.41 17.33
CA LYS A 245 6.93 9.86 17.18
C LYS A 245 8.22 10.26 16.48
N PRO A 246 8.17 10.72 15.22
CA PRO A 246 9.37 11.13 14.52
C PRO A 246 9.88 12.48 15.07
N LEU A 247 11.19 12.56 15.24
CA LEU A 247 11.98 13.76 15.51
C LEU A 247 13.06 13.84 14.44
N ARG A 248 13.75 14.98 14.31
CA ARG A 248 14.87 15.12 13.38
C ARG A 248 16.14 15.52 14.11
N TYR A 249 17.25 14.95 13.71
CA TYR A 249 18.55 15.51 14.05
C TYR A 249 18.74 16.87 13.35
N CYS A 250 19.34 17.82 14.06
CA CYS A 250 19.68 19.12 13.49
C CYS A 250 21.04 19.14 12.78
N SER A 251 21.87 18.10 12.95
CA SER A 251 23.17 17.98 12.32
C SER A 251 23.56 16.52 12.05
N GLU A 252 24.57 16.31 11.21
CA GLU A 252 25.17 15.00 10.93
C GLU A 252 25.87 14.37 12.15
N LEU A 253 26.10 15.14 13.22
CA LEU A 253 26.62 14.62 14.49
C LEU A 253 25.60 13.71 15.20
N ARG A 254 24.32 13.81 14.82
CA ARG A 254 23.22 12.97 15.34
C ARG A 254 23.12 13.00 16.87
N ASP A 255 23.31 14.19 17.45
CA ASP A 255 23.07 14.40 18.87
C ASP A 255 21.56 14.49 19.16
N LYS A 256 21.07 13.60 20.02
CA LYS A 256 19.66 13.58 20.46
C LYS A 256 19.29 14.83 21.28
N HIS A 257 20.26 15.52 21.88
CA HIS A 257 20.02 16.73 22.68
C HIS A 257 19.71 17.95 21.83
N ASP A 258 20.22 17.95 20.59
CA ASP A 258 19.98 19.01 19.61
C ASP A 258 18.86 18.64 18.63
N ALA A 259 18.17 17.52 18.84
CA ALA A 259 17.08 17.09 17.99
C ALA A 259 15.83 17.96 18.18
N GLU A 260 15.12 18.19 17.08
CA GLU A 260 13.91 19.00 17.04
C GLU A 260 12.71 18.19 16.54
N ILE A 261 11.52 18.75 16.74
CA ILE A 261 10.32 18.30 16.04
C ILE A 261 10.46 18.48 14.53
N LEU A 262 9.65 17.73 13.77
CA LEU A 262 9.62 17.90 12.32
C LEU A 262 9.03 19.26 11.93
N ARG A 263 9.60 19.87 10.88
CA ARG A 263 9.09 21.10 10.25
C ARG A 263 8.05 20.74 9.18
N ASP A 264 7.44 21.76 8.57
CA ASP A 264 6.60 21.58 7.37
C ASP A 264 7.35 20.77 6.30
N GLY A 265 6.68 19.77 5.74
CA GLY A 265 7.27 18.86 4.77
C GLY A 265 6.50 17.55 4.65
N TRP A 266 7.23 16.47 4.37
CA TRP A 266 6.68 15.16 4.04
C TRP A 266 7.42 14.05 4.77
N MET A 267 6.70 13.03 5.20
CA MET A 267 7.27 11.83 5.81
C MET A 267 6.86 10.60 5.01
N TYR A 268 7.83 9.74 4.75
CA TYR A 268 7.65 8.49 4.03
C TYR A 268 7.98 7.32 4.94
N ILE A 269 7.10 6.32 4.96
CA ILE A 269 7.31 5.07 5.66
C ILE A 269 7.35 3.96 4.63
N PHE A 270 8.50 3.31 4.53
CA PHE A 270 8.70 2.13 3.72
C PHE A 270 8.59 0.90 4.61
N TRP A 271 7.89 -0.12 4.11
CA TRP A 271 7.77 -1.41 4.77
C TRP A 271 7.85 -2.51 3.72
N LYS A 272 8.66 -3.54 3.97
CA LYS A 272 8.95 -4.61 3.00
C LYS A 272 9.54 -4.09 1.68
N GLY A 273 10.31 -2.99 1.76
CA GLY A 273 10.94 -2.34 0.60
C GLY A 273 9.96 -1.58 -0.31
N GLN A 274 8.75 -1.31 0.16
CA GLN A 274 7.72 -0.58 -0.57
C GLN A 274 7.22 0.61 0.25
N LEU A 275 6.91 1.72 -0.40
CA LEU A 275 6.22 2.84 0.22
C LEU A 275 4.86 2.35 0.73
N TRP A 276 4.70 2.45 2.04
CA TRP A 276 3.51 2.04 2.76
C TRP A 276 2.65 3.23 3.15
N ARG A 277 3.28 4.33 3.60
CA ARG A 277 2.60 5.57 3.96
C ARG A 277 3.40 6.77 3.49
N GLU A 278 2.68 7.76 2.99
CA GLU A 278 3.16 9.11 2.71
C GLU A 278 2.29 10.06 3.53
N LEU A 279 2.94 10.93 4.30
CA LEU A 279 2.25 11.85 5.20
C LEU A 279 2.74 13.27 4.98
N GLU A 280 1.81 14.22 4.90
CA GLU A 280 2.15 15.63 5.06
C GLU A 280 2.44 15.91 6.53
N VAL A 281 3.47 16.71 6.79
CA VAL A 281 3.92 17.14 8.11
C VAL A 281 3.77 18.65 8.22
N LYS A 282 3.29 19.13 9.37
CA LYS A 282 3.28 20.55 9.73
C LYS A 282 4.31 20.86 10.81
N SER A 283 4.61 22.14 11.00
CA SER A 283 5.61 22.70 11.92
C SER A 283 5.41 22.34 13.39
N ASN A 284 4.21 21.90 13.79
CA ASN A 284 3.94 21.30 15.10
C ASN A 284 4.16 19.77 15.11
N SER A 285 4.80 19.22 14.08
CA SER A 285 4.99 17.79 13.82
C SER A 285 3.69 16.98 13.76
N ALA A 286 2.53 17.61 13.55
CA ALA A 286 1.31 16.90 13.22
C ALA A 286 1.40 16.33 11.80
N MET A 287 0.90 15.11 11.63
CA MET A 287 1.04 14.36 10.37
C MET A 287 -0.33 13.95 9.85
N ARG A 288 -0.52 13.87 8.53
CA ARG A 288 -1.74 13.29 7.94
C ARG A 288 -1.45 12.54 6.65
N ASP A 289 -2.14 11.43 6.45
CA ASP A 289 -1.89 10.51 5.34
C ASP A 289 -2.42 10.97 3.97
N VAL A 290 -1.66 10.63 2.94
CA VAL A 290 -2.07 10.59 1.53
C VAL A 290 -2.64 9.22 1.20
N ARG A 291 -3.57 9.14 0.22
CA ARG A 291 -4.01 7.87 -0.38
C ARG A 291 -2.98 7.34 -1.37
N VAL A 292 -1.83 6.91 -0.87
CA VAL A 292 -0.70 6.44 -1.70
C VAL A 292 -1.14 5.43 -2.75
N SER A 293 -1.91 4.40 -2.36
CA SER A 293 -2.35 3.36 -3.31
C SER A 293 -3.27 3.89 -4.41
N TRP A 294 -4.11 4.89 -4.10
CA TRP A 294 -4.99 5.50 -5.10
C TRP A 294 -4.18 6.35 -6.09
N TYR A 295 -3.32 7.24 -5.60
CA TYR A 295 -2.47 8.08 -6.45
C TYR A 295 -1.49 7.23 -7.28
N ARG A 296 -0.90 6.18 -6.70
CA ARG A 296 -0.04 5.23 -7.43
C ARG A 296 -0.78 4.59 -8.59
N SER A 297 -2.06 4.26 -8.40
CA SER A 297 -2.90 3.74 -9.46
C SER A 297 -3.12 4.79 -10.55
N GLN A 298 -3.46 6.03 -10.20
CA GLN A 298 -3.67 7.10 -11.18
C GLN A 298 -2.41 7.36 -12.02
N TYR A 299 -1.24 7.40 -11.36
CA TYR A 299 0.07 7.55 -12.01
C TYR A 299 0.35 6.44 -13.03
N ARG A 300 0.18 5.17 -12.64
CA ARG A 300 0.44 4.03 -13.52
C ARG A 300 -0.45 3.96 -14.76
N PHE A 301 -1.62 4.61 -14.72
CA PHE A 301 -2.53 4.70 -15.85
C PHE A 301 -2.38 6.03 -16.63
N GLY A 302 -1.35 6.83 -16.33
CA GLY A 302 -1.13 8.12 -16.99
C GLY A 302 -2.18 9.19 -16.69
N LEU A 303 -2.99 8.99 -15.64
CA LEU A 303 -4.07 9.90 -15.23
C LEU A 303 -3.61 10.94 -14.20
N HIS A 304 -2.44 10.75 -13.62
CA HIS A 304 -1.80 11.67 -12.69
C HIS A 304 -0.31 11.78 -13.04
N PRO A 305 0.21 12.98 -13.37
CA PRO A 305 1.62 13.16 -13.70
C PRO A 305 2.57 12.71 -12.59
N ALA A 306 3.80 12.31 -12.96
CA ALA A 306 4.80 11.80 -12.03
C ALA A 306 5.18 12.80 -10.90
N ASP A 307 5.15 14.08 -11.24
CA ASP A 307 5.53 15.24 -10.43
C ASP A 307 4.32 15.99 -9.84
N ALA A 308 3.10 15.56 -10.16
CA ALA A 308 1.91 16.22 -9.66
C ALA A 308 1.74 16.01 -8.15
N GLU A 309 1.21 17.05 -7.49
CA GLU A 309 0.97 17.04 -6.05
C GLU A 309 -0.03 15.93 -5.65
N ARG A 310 0.24 15.26 -4.53
CA ARG A 310 -0.68 14.30 -3.92
C ARG A 310 -1.19 14.84 -2.60
N THR A 311 -2.50 15.10 -2.55
CA THR A 311 -3.16 15.72 -1.41
C THR A 311 -3.22 14.78 -0.22
N ALA A 312 -2.87 15.30 0.96
CA ALA A 312 -3.05 14.59 2.22
C ALA A 312 -4.45 14.84 2.81
N GLU A 313 -5.20 13.76 3.01
CA GLU A 313 -6.62 13.77 3.41
C GLU A 313 -6.85 13.12 4.78
N GLY A 314 -5.82 12.49 5.36
CA GLY A 314 -5.91 11.89 6.68
C GLY A 314 -6.25 12.91 7.76
N HIS A 315 -6.83 12.44 8.87
CA HIS A 315 -6.91 13.25 10.08
C HIS A 315 -5.52 13.42 10.73
N TRP A 316 -5.29 14.58 11.36
CA TRP A 316 -4.04 14.89 12.03
C TRP A 316 -3.69 13.89 13.14
N LEU A 317 -2.51 13.28 13.02
CA LEU A 317 -1.88 12.32 13.91
C LEU A 317 -0.67 12.95 14.62
N ASN A 318 -0.47 12.57 15.88
CA ASN A 318 0.72 12.97 16.66
C ASN A 318 1.80 11.89 16.62
N SER A 319 1.42 10.62 16.55
CA SER A 319 2.29 9.46 16.38
C SER A 319 1.76 8.58 15.24
N VAL A 320 2.59 7.67 14.75
CA VAL A 320 2.26 6.78 13.64
C VAL A 320 2.50 5.34 14.04
N TRP A 321 1.52 4.46 13.85
CA TRP A 321 1.69 3.04 14.18
C TRP A 321 2.43 2.31 13.06
N VAL A 322 3.51 1.63 13.42
CA VAL A 322 4.30 0.79 12.50
C VAL A 322 4.28 -0.68 12.93
N PRO A 323 4.33 -1.62 11.99
CA PRO A 323 4.35 -3.04 12.33
C PRO A 323 5.72 -3.44 12.91
N TYR A 324 5.70 -4.11 14.06
CA TYR A 324 6.90 -4.63 14.71
C TYR A 324 6.96 -6.15 14.64
N LYS A 325 5.86 -6.82 14.99
CA LYS A 325 5.74 -8.27 14.92
C LYS A 325 4.38 -8.63 14.35
N LEU A 326 4.31 -9.44 13.29
CA LEU A 326 3.04 -9.88 12.72
C LEU A 326 3.13 -11.38 12.49
N GLU A 327 2.13 -12.12 12.97
CA GLU A 327 2.11 -13.59 12.81
C GLU A 327 3.36 -14.25 13.45
N ASN A 328 3.82 -13.68 14.57
CA ASN A 328 5.08 -14.02 15.26
C ASN A 328 6.37 -13.76 14.46
N GLU A 329 6.30 -13.09 13.31
CA GLU A 329 7.46 -12.67 12.55
C GLU A 329 7.81 -11.21 12.81
N TYR A 330 9.05 -10.95 13.22
CA TYR A 330 9.56 -9.59 13.39
C TYR A 330 9.73 -8.90 12.04
N GLN A 331 9.31 -7.63 11.96
CA GLN A 331 9.34 -6.79 10.77
C GLN A 331 10.61 -5.91 10.75
N LEU A 332 11.77 -6.55 10.91
CA LEU A 332 13.07 -5.90 11.13
C LEU A 332 14.05 -6.15 9.96
N GLY A 333 15.16 -5.42 9.95
CA GLY A 333 16.30 -5.62 9.06
C GLY A 333 16.16 -4.94 7.71
N ARG A 334 16.80 -5.49 6.66
CA ARG A 334 16.89 -4.85 5.33
C ARG A 334 15.53 -4.56 4.67
N LYS A 335 14.51 -5.36 4.98
CA LYS A 335 13.12 -5.18 4.51
C LYS A 335 12.17 -4.82 5.66
N GLY A 336 12.71 -4.43 6.81
CA GLY A 336 11.95 -3.92 7.94
C GLY A 336 11.31 -2.56 7.64
N VAL A 337 10.78 -1.93 8.68
CA VAL A 337 10.21 -0.58 8.57
C VAL A 337 11.35 0.45 8.49
N ARG A 338 11.23 1.39 7.56
CA ARG A 338 12.17 2.50 7.40
C ARG A 338 11.43 3.81 7.20
N VAL A 339 11.97 4.89 7.77
CA VAL A 339 11.31 6.20 7.83
C VAL A 339 12.26 7.28 7.35
N VAL A 340 11.73 8.27 6.64
CA VAL A 340 12.47 9.43 6.17
C VAL A 340 11.55 10.65 6.10
N PHE A 341 12.11 11.81 6.42
CA PHE A 341 11.45 13.11 6.27
C PHE A 341 12.00 13.79 5.01
N SER A 342 11.25 14.64 4.33
CA SER A 342 11.69 15.47 3.20
C SER A 342 11.01 16.84 3.29
N ALA A 343 11.71 17.92 2.93
CA ALA A 343 11.09 19.25 2.91
C ALA A 343 10.08 19.40 1.75
N SER A 344 10.29 18.68 0.65
CA SER A 344 9.41 18.66 -0.52
C SER A 344 8.79 17.29 -0.75
N GLN A 345 7.64 17.27 -1.43
CA GLN A 345 6.99 16.02 -1.82
C GLN A 345 7.83 15.34 -2.91
N TRP A 346 8.22 14.09 -2.71
CA TRP A 346 8.95 13.29 -3.70
C TRP A 346 8.07 12.98 -4.91
N THR A 347 8.66 12.97 -6.11
CA THR A 347 7.99 12.48 -7.32
C THR A 347 7.84 10.96 -7.27
N TRP A 348 7.00 10.41 -8.14
CA TRP A 348 6.90 8.95 -8.28
C TRP A 348 8.22 8.31 -8.70
N ASP A 349 9.00 8.95 -9.57
CA ASP A 349 10.29 8.42 -10.03
C ASP A 349 11.29 8.25 -8.87
N VAL A 350 11.34 9.23 -7.95
CA VAL A 350 12.16 9.12 -6.74
C VAL A 350 11.67 7.94 -5.89
N ILE A 351 10.36 7.82 -5.67
CA ILE A 351 9.78 6.74 -4.86
C ILE A 351 10.11 5.37 -5.49
N GLU A 352 9.88 5.20 -6.79
CA GLU A 352 10.11 3.94 -7.50
C GLU A 352 11.60 3.58 -7.55
N SER A 353 12.51 4.56 -7.66
CA SER A 353 13.96 4.32 -7.58
C SER A 353 14.39 3.71 -6.23
N LEU A 354 13.78 4.18 -5.14
CA LEU A 354 14.04 3.65 -3.79
C LEU A 354 13.42 2.26 -3.61
N GLU A 355 12.22 2.04 -4.16
CA GLU A 355 11.56 0.73 -4.11
C GLU A 355 12.31 -0.34 -4.93
N ALA A 356 12.95 0.07 -6.04
CA ALA A 356 13.74 -0.81 -6.89
C ALA A 356 15.13 -1.13 -6.32
N ASN A 357 15.71 -0.23 -5.52
CA ASN A 357 17.07 -0.39 -4.98
C ASN A 357 17.08 -0.38 -3.44
N THR A 358 17.18 -1.57 -2.84
CA THR A 358 17.19 -1.72 -1.38
C THR A 358 18.38 -1.05 -0.71
N ASP A 359 19.57 -1.02 -1.32
CA ASP A 359 20.73 -0.36 -0.71
C ASP A 359 20.58 1.16 -0.75
N LEU A 360 20.05 1.72 -1.84
CA LEU A 360 19.71 3.14 -1.93
C LEU A 360 18.63 3.51 -0.90
N LEU A 361 17.59 2.68 -0.75
CA LEU A 361 16.58 2.86 0.29
C LEU A 361 17.22 2.86 1.69
N ILE A 362 18.10 1.91 1.98
CA ILE A 362 18.80 1.84 3.27
C ILE A 362 19.64 3.09 3.52
N GLN A 363 20.35 3.56 2.50
CA GLN A 363 21.19 4.75 2.58
C GLN A 363 20.38 6.03 2.82
N LYS A 364 19.19 6.12 2.25
CA LYS A 364 18.33 7.32 2.28
C LYS A 364 17.40 7.41 3.48
N THR A 365 17.21 6.32 4.21
CA THR A 365 16.16 6.23 5.24
C THR A 365 16.70 5.74 6.57
N THR A 366 16.06 6.16 7.65
CA THR A 366 16.37 5.72 9.02
C THR A 366 15.68 4.39 9.29
N SER A 367 16.42 3.40 9.78
CA SER A 367 15.82 2.13 10.23
C SER A 367 15.12 2.33 11.57
N VAL A 368 13.99 1.65 11.79
CA VAL A 368 13.35 1.61 13.11
C VAL A 368 13.73 0.37 13.92
N ASP A 369 14.71 -0.42 13.49
CA ASP A 369 15.00 -1.74 14.06
C ASP A 369 15.35 -1.73 15.57
N ALA A 370 15.82 -0.59 16.09
CA ALA A 370 16.09 -0.44 17.52
C ALA A 370 14.81 -0.55 18.39
N ILE A 371 13.59 -0.54 17.81
CA ILE A 371 12.37 -0.86 18.57
C ILE A 371 12.36 -2.32 19.06
N SER A 372 13.26 -3.16 18.53
CA SER A 372 13.43 -4.56 18.96
C SER A 372 13.69 -4.74 20.45
N HIS A 373 14.18 -3.72 21.14
CA HIS A 373 14.32 -3.74 22.60
C HIS A 373 12.98 -3.94 23.33
N TYR A 374 11.85 -3.54 22.73
CA TYR A 374 10.53 -3.65 23.35
C TYR A 374 10.20 -5.06 23.85
N SER A 375 10.44 -6.11 23.07
CA SER A 375 10.11 -7.49 23.49
C SER A 375 10.86 -7.97 24.72
N SER A 376 12.02 -7.38 25.01
CA SER A 376 12.82 -7.72 26.19
C SER A 376 12.65 -6.74 27.36
N GLN A 377 12.48 -5.45 27.07
CA GLN A 377 12.50 -4.39 28.08
C GLN A 377 11.14 -3.74 28.34
N GLN A 378 10.17 -3.92 27.44
CA GLN A 378 8.83 -3.36 27.54
C GLN A 378 8.84 -1.82 27.69
N ALA A 379 9.88 -1.19 27.13
CA ALA A 379 10.19 0.22 27.18
C ALA A 379 11.07 0.60 25.97
N PHE A 380 11.25 1.90 25.74
CA PHE A 380 11.93 2.44 24.55
C PHE A 380 13.21 3.24 24.84
N GLY A 381 13.78 3.16 26.05
CA GLY A 381 14.99 3.92 26.40
C GLY A 381 16.27 3.21 25.94
N VAL A 382 16.86 3.68 24.84
CA VAL A 382 18.17 3.18 24.38
C VAL A 382 19.15 4.35 24.33
N GLU A 383 20.28 4.23 25.04
CA GLU A 383 21.31 5.27 25.04
C GLU A 383 21.91 5.46 23.64
N GLN A 384 22.10 4.37 22.90
CA GLN A 384 22.70 4.37 21.56
C GLN A 384 21.65 4.15 20.46
N GLY A 385 21.91 4.72 19.28
CA GLY A 385 21.05 4.58 18.09
C GLY A 385 19.93 5.62 18.00
N ASP A 386 19.02 5.42 17.06
CA ASP A 386 18.05 6.43 16.61
C ASP A 386 16.71 6.40 17.32
N ILE A 387 16.62 5.71 18.46
CA ILE A 387 15.36 5.50 19.18
C ILE A 387 15.54 5.85 20.64
N ASP A 388 14.50 6.43 21.23
CA ASP A 388 14.37 6.66 22.67
C ASP A 388 12.89 6.60 23.07
N SER A 389 12.61 6.70 24.36
CA SER A 389 11.27 6.96 24.88
C SER A 389 10.84 8.39 24.57
N LEU A 390 9.55 8.57 24.28
CA LEU A 390 8.99 9.90 24.07
C LEU A 390 9.13 10.78 25.31
N GLU A 391 8.96 10.21 26.51
CA GLU A 391 9.09 10.93 27.76
C GLU A 391 10.49 11.52 27.94
N SER A 392 11.53 10.72 27.67
CA SER A 392 12.92 11.19 27.77
C SER A 392 13.21 12.25 26.70
N SER A 393 12.64 12.09 25.51
CA SER A 393 12.78 13.06 24.42
C SER A 393 12.12 14.41 24.76
N VAL A 394 10.92 14.38 25.34
CA VAL A 394 10.19 15.57 25.79
C VAL A 394 10.95 16.32 26.88
N VAL A 395 11.58 15.61 27.82
CA VAL A 395 12.42 16.25 28.87
C VAL A 395 13.62 16.97 28.26
N ARG A 396 14.21 16.44 27.18
CA ARG A 396 15.37 17.07 26.49
C ARG A 396 14.97 18.29 25.66
N MET A 397 13.83 18.23 24.98
CA MET A 397 13.29 19.35 24.21
C MET A 397 12.74 20.41 25.17
N LYS A 398 13.50 21.50 25.41
CA LYS A 398 13.22 22.56 26.40
C LYS A 398 11.85 23.26 26.21
N GLY A 399 10.75 22.64 26.63
CA GLY A 399 9.43 23.20 26.95
C GLY A 399 8.59 23.86 25.85
N ARG A 400 9.18 24.49 24.83
CA ARG A 400 8.45 25.20 23.75
C ARG A 400 8.06 24.28 22.59
N ASP A 401 8.89 23.30 22.27
CA ASP A 401 8.65 22.36 21.15
C ASP A 401 7.92 21.08 21.58
N SER A 402 7.70 20.87 22.88
CA SER A 402 7.07 19.66 23.44
C SER A 402 5.54 19.76 23.58
N GLN A 403 4.96 20.93 23.30
CA GLN A 403 3.54 21.19 23.55
C GLN A 403 2.64 20.28 22.68
N GLY A 404 1.88 19.39 23.32
CA GLY A 404 0.99 18.42 22.64
C GLY A 404 1.59 17.04 22.39
N MET A 405 2.83 16.78 22.83
CA MET A 405 3.47 15.46 22.74
C MET A 405 3.12 14.52 23.92
N GLU A 406 2.46 15.01 24.96
CA GLU A 406 2.31 14.30 26.25
C GLU A 406 1.10 13.38 26.36
N SER A 407 0.19 13.36 25.38
CA SER A 407 -1.07 12.62 25.51
C SER A 407 -0.88 11.10 25.49
N GLU A 408 0.10 10.61 24.74
CA GLU A 408 0.42 9.19 24.60
C GLU A 408 1.67 8.88 25.41
N LYS A 409 1.67 7.75 26.12
CA LYS A 409 2.73 7.37 27.06
C LYS A 409 3.38 6.07 26.66
N LYS A 410 4.65 5.92 26.99
CA LYS A 410 5.47 4.73 26.76
C LYS A 410 5.51 4.34 25.29
N ILE A 411 5.58 5.35 24.42
CA ILE A 411 5.76 5.17 22.98
C ILE A 411 7.18 5.56 22.57
N ALA A 412 7.60 5.11 21.39
CA ALA A 412 8.93 5.35 20.89
C ALA A 412 9.03 6.72 20.21
N SER A 413 10.11 7.44 20.46
CA SER A 413 10.60 8.51 19.60
C SER A 413 11.63 7.95 18.63
N VAL A 414 11.54 8.34 17.36
CA VAL A 414 12.49 7.93 16.31
C VAL A 414 13.16 9.18 15.75
N TYR A 415 14.47 9.26 15.87
CA TYR A 415 15.28 10.38 15.40
C TYR A 415 15.70 10.14 13.96
N LEU A 416 15.07 10.87 13.05
CA LEU A 416 15.33 10.78 11.63
C LEU A 416 16.65 11.44 11.30
N SER A 417 17.49 10.70 10.58
CA SER A 417 18.71 11.24 9.98
C SER A 417 18.36 12.44 9.10
N PRO A 418 19.22 13.48 9.05
CA PRO A 418 19.07 14.52 8.05
C PRO A 418 19.04 13.85 6.67
N VAL A 419 18.15 14.29 5.78
CA VAL A 419 18.23 13.81 4.40
C VAL A 419 19.56 14.28 3.86
N LYS A 420 20.42 13.33 3.54
CA LYS A 420 21.53 13.60 2.63
C LYS A 420 20.90 14.00 1.31
N VAL A 421 20.82 15.31 1.06
CA VAL A 421 20.44 15.86 -0.23
C VAL A 421 21.46 15.28 -1.20
N LEU A 422 21.05 14.29 -1.99
CA LEU A 422 21.89 13.87 -3.09
C LEU A 422 21.75 15.00 -4.11
N GLN A 423 22.86 15.63 -4.45
CA GLN A 423 22.95 16.61 -5.51
C GLN A 423 23.09 15.86 -6.83
N THR A 424 22.46 16.36 -7.89
CA THR A 424 22.66 15.83 -9.23
C THR A 424 23.97 16.37 -9.78
N LEU A 425 24.86 15.47 -10.18
CA LEU A 425 26.06 15.76 -10.93
C LEU A 425 25.80 15.41 -12.40
N HIS A 426 25.79 16.43 -13.25
CA HIS A 426 25.86 16.27 -14.70
C HIS A 426 27.32 16.26 -15.12
N VAL A 427 27.70 15.27 -15.92
CA VAL A 427 29.05 15.13 -16.47
C VAL A 427 28.93 15.15 -17.99
N SER A 428 29.52 16.16 -18.61
CA SER A 428 29.63 16.27 -20.05
C SER A 428 31.11 16.19 -20.46
N LEU A 429 31.39 15.52 -21.58
CA LEU A 429 32.71 15.52 -22.20
C LEU A 429 32.59 15.85 -23.68
N HIS A 430 33.32 16.88 -24.09
CA HIS A 430 33.43 17.30 -25.48
C HIS A 430 34.91 17.43 -25.85
N ASP A 431 35.24 17.19 -27.12
CA ASP A 431 36.58 17.43 -27.65
C ASP A 431 36.85 18.93 -27.89
N GLU A 432 38.04 19.26 -28.40
CA GLU A 432 38.45 20.64 -28.69
C GLU A 432 37.55 21.35 -29.73
N GLN A 433 36.80 20.58 -30.53
CA GLN A 433 35.87 21.10 -31.54
C GLN A 433 34.44 21.19 -31.01
N GLY A 434 34.20 20.82 -29.75
CA GLY A 434 32.88 20.78 -29.14
C GLY A 434 32.05 19.56 -29.54
N VAL A 435 32.66 18.52 -30.10
CA VAL A 435 31.98 17.27 -30.46
C VAL A 435 31.90 16.38 -29.21
N PRO A 436 30.74 15.79 -28.90
CA PRO A 436 30.62 14.94 -27.74
C PRO A 436 31.45 13.66 -27.80
N VAL A 437 32.09 13.31 -26.69
CA VAL A 437 32.89 12.10 -26.55
C VAL A 437 32.05 11.01 -25.89
N SER A 438 31.51 10.10 -26.69
CA SER A 438 30.65 9.02 -26.20
C SER A 438 31.44 7.86 -25.58
N ASN A 439 30.78 7.10 -24.70
CA ASN A 439 31.31 5.89 -24.07
C ASN A 439 32.59 6.06 -23.25
N ALA A 440 32.98 7.30 -22.93
CA ALA A 440 34.12 7.55 -22.06
C ALA A 440 33.79 7.12 -20.62
N ARG A 441 34.71 6.41 -19.99
CA ARG A 441 34.60 6.09 -18.57
C ARG A 441 35.03 7.29 -17.74
N PHE A 442 34.32 7.53 -16.65
CA PHE A 442 34.70 8.53 -15.66
C PHE A 442 34.61 7.96 -14.24
N ASP A 443 35.48 8.47 -13.38
CA ASP A 443 35.50 8.23 -11.95
C ASP A 443 35.18 9.55 -11.22
N VAL A 444 34.29 9.48 -10.25
CA VAL A 444 34.04 10.56 -9.30
C VAL A 444 34.80 10.23 -8.01
N ILE A 445 35.74 11.09 -7.63
CA ILE A 445 36.65 10.91 -6.50
C ILE A 445 36.33 11.98 -5.45
N GLY A 446 36.05 11.54 -4.23
CA GLY A 446 35.89 12.41 -3.06
C GLY A 446 37.10 12.33 -2.14
N ALA A 447 37.05 13.06 -1.01
CA ALA A 447 38.13 13.11 -0.02
C ALA A 447 38.59 11.75 0.54
N ARG A 448 37.76 10.70 0.41
CA ARG A 448 38.03 9.34 0.90
C ARG A 448 38.29 8.31 -0.22
N GLY A 449 38.47 8.77 -1.46
CA GLY A 449 38.69 7.92 -2.64
C GLY A 449 37.52 7.94 -3.62
N THR A 450 37.50 6.99 -4.56
CA THR A 450 36.45 6.87 -5.59
C THR A 450 35.08 6.62 -4.94
N VAL A 451 34.14 7.52 -5.24
CA VAL A 451 32.76 7.49 -4.71
C VAL A 451 31.77 6.94 -5.71
N ALA A 452 32.02 7.10 -7.01
CA ALA A 452 31.20 6.55 -8.08
C ALA A 452 32.00 6.40 -9.38
N GLN A 453 31.50 5.58 -10.30
CA GLN A 453 32.04 5.41 -11.65
C GLN A 453 30.87 5.42 -12.63
N GLY A 454 31.11 5.87 -13.86
CA GLY A 454 30.10 5.90 -14.90
C GLY A 454 30.68 5.84 -16.31
N ILE A 455 29.79 5.73 -17.29
CA ILE A 455 30.10 5.76 -18.72
C ILE A 455 29.18 6.80 -19.36
N LEU A 456 29.74 7.66 -20.21
CA LEU A 456 28.97 8.65 -20.96
C LEU A 456 28.13 7.99 -22.07
N ASP A 457 26.96 8.55 -22.33
CA ASP A 457 26.05 8.12 -23.39
C ASP A 457 26.53 8.51 -24.80
N GLU A 458 25.69 8.29 -25.82
CA GLU A 458 26.00 8.65 -27.21
C GLU A 458 26.13 10.18 -27.42
N GLN A 459 25.59 10.97 -26.49
CA GLN A 459 25.63 12.43 -26.47
C GLN A 459 26.80 12.96 -25.63
N GLY A 460 27.68 12.09 -25.11
CA GLY A 460 28.82 12.49 -24.28
C GLY A 460 28.39 13.01 -22.91
N GLU A 461 27.23 12.58 -22.42
CA GLU A 461 26.62 13.04 -21.18
C GLU A 461 26.43 11.87 -20.20
N ALA A 462 26.42 12.18 -18.90
CA ALA A 462 25.96 11.28 -17.86
C ALA A 462 25.39 12.09 -16.69
N GLU A 463 24.38 11.52 -16.05
CA GLU A 463 23.79 12.09 -14.84
C GLU A 463 23.92 11.09 -13.68
N MET A 464 24.35 11.57 -12.51
CA MET A 464 24.35 10.77 -11.30
C MET A 464 24.07 11.56 -10.03
N SER A 465 23.63 10.84 -8.99
CA SER A 465 23.32 11.41 -7.68
C SER A 465 24.51 11.27 -6.72
N VAL A 466 25.02 12.38 -6.18
CA VAL A 466 26.16 12.43 -5.25
C VAL A 466 25.79 13.08 -3.91
N GLN A 467 26.40 12.67 -2.78
CA GLN A 467 26.03 13.15 -1.44
C GLN A 467 26.40 14.61 -1.15
N SER A 468 27.41 15.13 -1.84
CA SER A 468 27.79 16.55 -1.84
C SER A 468 28.61 16.81 -3.10
N LEU A 469 28.47 17.99 -3.70
CA LEU A 469 29.38 18.48 -4.74
C LEU A 469 30.68 19.06 -4.15
N ASP A 470 30.72 19.30 -2.85
CA ASP A 470 31.89 19.87 -2.19
C ASP A 470 33.08 18.91 -2.26
N SER A 471 34.19 19.39 -2.82
CA SER A 471 35.47 18.63 -2.88
C SER A 471 35.41 17.34 -3.72
N LEU A 472 34.54 17.28 -4.73
CA LEU A 472 34.59 16.22 -5.74
C LEU A 472 35.60 16.55 -6.83
N ARG A 473 36.31 15.52 -7.29
CA ARG A 473 37.13 15.54 -8.50
C ARG A 473 36.61 14.49 -9.46
N ILE A 474 36.33 14.88 -10.69
CA ILE A 474 36.04 13.94 -11.78
C ILE A 474 37.36 13.61 -12.46
N THR A 475 37.56 12.36 -12.85
CA THR A 475 38.69 11.96 -13.70
C THR A 475 38.21 11.03 -14.79
N PHE A 476 38.77 11.17 -15.98
CA PHE A 476 38.55 10.24 -17.09
C PHE A 476 39.79 9.35 -17.19
N PRO A 477 39.81 8.15 -16.58
CA PRO A 477 41.01 7.31 -16.47
C PRO A 477 41.60 6.86 -17.81
N ASP A 478 40.80 6.93 -18.88
CA ASP A 478 41.21 6.55 -20.23
C ASP A 478 41.82 7.73 -21.01
N PHE A 479 41.93 8.91 -20.39
CA PHE A 479 42.45 10.14 -20.98
C PHE A 479 43.56 10.73 -20.09
N ASP A 480 44.59 11.33 -20.71
CA ASP A 480 45.66 12.00 -19.97
C ASP A 480 45.11 13.23 -19.22
N GLN A 481 45.48 13.37 -17.95
CA GLN A 481 44.98 14.44 -17.07
C GLN A 481 45.37 15.85 -17.54
N ASP A 482 46.37 15.97 -18.41
CA ASP A 482 46.85 17.23 -18.96
C ASP A 482 46.07 17.67 -20.22
N LEU A 483 45.19 16.82 -20.75
CA LEU A 483 44.47 17.04 -22.02
C LEU A 483 43.04 17.56 -21.86
N TRP A 484 42.55 17.75 -20.64
CA TRP A 484 41.21 18.28 -20.42
C TRP A 484 41.18 19.28 -19.26
N SER A 485 40.36 20.32 -19.39
CA SER A 485 40.16 21.35 -18.37
C SER A 485 38.74 21.27 -17.84
N PRO A 486 38.52 21.00 -16.55
CA PRO A 486 37.19 21.04 -15.98
C PRO A 486 36.65 22.48 -16.01
N ALA A 487 35.53 22.70 -16.69
CA ALA A 487 34.67 23.84 -16.45
C ALA A 487 33.69 23.42 -15.34
N ILE A 488 33.74 24.11 -14.19
CA ILE A 488 32.81 23.89 -13.05
C ILE A 488 31.65 24.85 -13.18
#